data_AF-K1SV19-F1
#
_entry.id   AF-K1SV19-F1
#
_cell.length_a   1.000
_cell.length_b   1.000
_cell.length_c   1.000
_cell.angle_alpha   90.00
_cell.angle_beta   90.00
_cell.angle_gamma   90.00
#
_symmetry.space_group_name_H-M   'P 1'
#
loop_
_entity.id
_entity.type
_entity.pdbx_description
1 polymer ?
#
loop_
_entity_poly.entity_id
_entity_poly.type
_entity_poly.pdbx_seq_one_letter_code
_entity_poly.pdbx_strand_id
1 'polypeptide(L)'
;FLSQSISGVVIYGMSKEDKVLQKLIREKQFACVVVDAPIVNSRTTSISIDQEQAQYDVAKKTVLDDNCKRVLYIAGRRDGYVTDQRLKGMKRLVKDLDLTMMVRQGDFSELTARNVALKYAKNKDVVVCASDLMAIGAMNALIDMDIFRPVCGFDGITLMGYVGKQ
;
A
#
# COMPACT_ATOMS: atom_id res chain seq x y z
N PHE A 1 18.68 -18.46 17.05
CA PHE A 1 19.46 -17.36 16.46
C PHE A 1 20.92 -17.38 16.90
N LEU A 2 21.23 -17.35 18.21
CA LEU A 2 22.64 -17.39 18.69
C LEU A 2 23.38 -18.69 18.33
N SER A 3 22.68 -19.83 18.29
CA SER A 3 23.23 -21.12 17.85
C SER A 3 23.52 -21.21 16.34
N GLN A 4 23.15 -20.20 15.56
CA GLN A 4 23.35 -20.15 14.09
C GLN A 4 24.30 -19.02 13.66
N SER A 5 25.05 -18.41 14.60
CA SER A 5 26.00 -17.32 14.30
C SER A 5 25.38 -16.09 13.61
N ILE A 6 24.08 -15.85 13.82
CA ILE A 6 23.38 -14.69 13.25
C ILE A 6 23.81 -13.43 13.99
N SER A 7 24.43 -12.50 13.25
CA SER A 7 24.95 -11.23 13.79
C SER A 7 23.97 -10.06 13.65
N GLY A 8 23.02 -10.16 12.71
CA GLY A 8 22.01 -9.13 12.49
C GLY A 8 20.79 -9.65 11.73
N VAL A 9 19.71 -8.87 11.76
CA VAL A 9 18.41 -9.23 11.20
C VAL A 9 17.87 -8.06 10.38
N VAL A 10 17.43 -8.33 9.14
CA VAL A 10 16.62 -7.39 8.35
C VAL A 10 15.17 -7.84 8.44
N ILE A 11 14.28 -6.93 8.83
CA ILE A 11 12.86 -7.23 9.06
C ILE A 11 12.03 -6.44 8.03
N TYR A 12 11.27 -7.16 7.21
CA TYR A 12 10.31 -6.61 6.25
C TYR A 12 8.89 -7.11 6.54
N GLY A 13 7.87 -6.30 6.25
CA GLY A 13 6.47 -6.71 6.37
C GLY A 13 5.95 -6.84 7.80
N MET A 14 6.64 -6.24 8.77
CA MET A 14 6.25 -6.27 10.18
C MET A 14 5.01 -5.39 10.41
N SER A 15 4.00 -5.92 11.11
CA SER A 15 2.84 -5.14 11.54
C SER A 15 2.96 -4.62 12.98
N LYS A 16 2.07 -3.69 13.34
CA LYS A 16 1.95 -3.16 14.71
C LYS A 16 1.54 -4.21 15.75
N GLU A 17 1.08 -5.38 15.31
CA GLU A 17 0.61 -6.47 16.19
C GLU A 17 1.60 -7.62 16.32
N ASP A 18 2.71 -7.60 15.57
CA ASP A 18 3.72 -8.66 15.63
C ASP A 18 4.52 -8.64 16.93
N LYS A 19 3.99 -9.31 17.96
CA LYS A 19 4.59 -9.37 19.29
C LYS A 19 5.96 -10.06 19.30
N VAL A 20 6.20 -11.00 18.38
CA VAL A 20 7.44 -11.78 18.33
C VAL A 20 8.56 -10.90 17.81
N LEU A 21 8.34 -10.22 16.67
CA LEU A 21 9.32 -9.29 16.10
C LEU A 21 9.54 -8.07 17.00
N GLN A 22 8.48 -7.54 17.62
CA GLN A 22 8.62 -6.47 18.62
C GLN A 22 9.46 -6.90 19.82
N LYS A 23 9.26 -8.11 20.33
CA LYS A 23 10.08 -8.65 21.42
C LYS A 23 11.54 -8.78 20.98
N LEU A 24 11.81 -9.36 19.82
CA LEU A 24 13.16 -9.52 19.28
C LEU A 24 13.89 -8.16 19.15
N ILE A 25 13.20 -7.14 18.65
CA ILE A 25 13.77 -5.78 18.53
C ILE A 25 14.04 -5.15 19.92
N ARG A 26 13.11 -5.32 20.87
CA ARG A 26 13.26 -4.78 22.24
C ARG A 26 14.38 -5.44 23.04
N GLU A 27 14.63 -6.73 22.82
CA GLU A 27 15.68 -7.47 23.51
C GLU A 27 17.09 -7.07 23.06
N LYS A 28 17.23 -6.42 21.90
CA LYS A 28 18.49 -5.85 21.37
C LYS A 28 19.64 -6.85 21.24
N GLN A 29 19.35 -8.15 21.26
CA GLN A 29 20.33 -9.22 21.09
C GLN A 29 21.02 -9.11 19.72
N PHE A 30 20.24 -8.82 18.67
CA PHE A 30 20.70 -8.64 17.30
C PHE A 30 20.78 -7.16 16.91
N ALA A 31 21.72 -6.84 16.02
CA ALA A 31 21.62 -5.60 15.26
C ALA A 31 20.48 -5.75 14.23
N CYS A 32 19.54 -4.81 14.21
CA CYS A 32 18.37 -4.90 13.35
C CYS A 32 18.28 -3.72 12.38
N VAL A 33 17.82 -4.00 11.17
CA VAL A 33 17.31 -2.99 10.24
C VAL A 33 15.86 -3.32 9.96
N VAL A 34 14.95 -2.39 10.25
CA VAL A 34 13.52 -2.60 10.03
C VAL A 34 13.07 -1.77 8.84
N VAL A 35 12.45 -2.40 7.87
CA VAL A 35 11.93 -1.73 6.68
C VAL A 35 10.48 -1.34 6.93
N ASP A 36 10.15 -0.08 6.63
CA ASP A 36 8.78 0.45 6.65
C ASP A 36 8.07 0.44 8.01
N ALA A 37 8.80 0.19 9.10
CA ALA A 37 8.35 0.42 10.46
C ALA A 37 9.33 1.37 11.18
N PRO A 38 8.85 2.50 11.75
CA PRO A 38 9.69 3.56 12.33
C PRO A 38 10.18 3.19 13.74
N ILE A 39 10.83 2.03 13.87
CA ILE A 39 11.37 1.52 15.14
C ILE A 39 12.87 1.75 15.15
N VAL A 40 13.34 2.58 16.08
CA VAL A 40 14.76 2.91 16.23
C VAL A 40 15.17 2.74 17.70
N ASN A 41 16.34 2.14 17.93
CA ASN A 41 16.96 2.07 19.25
C ASN A 41 18.49 1.89 19.10
N SER A 42 19.20 1.70 20.22
CA SER A 42 20.67 1.54 20.24
C SER A 42 21.25 0.42 19.36
N ARG A 43 20.43 -0.56 18.96
CA ARG A 43 20.80 -1.71 18.12
C ARG A 43 19.86 -1.87 16.91
N THR A 44 19.00 -0.89 16.63
CA THR A 44 18.00 -0.99 15.56
C THR A 44 17.88 0.31 14.80
N THR A 45 17.99 0.24 13.47
CA THR A 45 17.72 1.36 12.56
C THR A 45 16.51 1.04 11.70
N SER A 46 15.92 2.07 11.08
CA SER A 46 14.78 1.93 10.20
C SER A 46 15.07 2.56 8.84
N ILE A 47 14.59 1.92 7.78
CA ILE A 47 14.67 2.43 6.41
C ILE A 47 13.24 2.46 5.86
N SER A 48 12.84 3.61 5.32
CA SER A 48 11.57 3.78 4.63
C SER A 48 11.67 4.95 3.65
N ILE A 49 10.73 5.02 2.71
CA ILE A 49 10.52 6.18 1.86
C ILE A 49 9.51 7.14 2.50
N ASP A 50 9.32 8.32 1.91
CA ASP A 50 8.18 9.15 2.25
C ASP A 50 6.89 8.53 1.66
N GLN A 51 6.23 7.70 2.46
CA GLN A 51 5.03 6.96 2.06
C GLN A 51 3.83 7.89 1.80
N GLU A 52 3.77 9.04 2.48
CA GLU A 52 2.71 10.04 2.27
C GLU A 52 2.90 10.73 0.91
N GLN A 53 4.10 11.25 0.66
CA GLN A 53 4.43 11.95 -0.57
C GLN A 53 4.35 11.01 -1.78
N ALA A 54 4.91 9.80 -1.67
CA ALA A 54 4.87 8.83 -2.76
C ALA A 54 3.44 8.46 -3.16
N GLN A 55 2.55 8.20 -2.18
CA GLN A 55 1.17 7.84 -2.51
C GLN A 55 0.41 9.01 -3.14
N TYR A 56 0.67 10.23 -2.66
CA TYR A 56 0.13 11.46 -3.24
C TYR A 56 0.57 11.60 -4.71
N ASP A 57 1.85 11.46 -5.01
CA ASP A 57 2.40 11.72 -6.34
C ASP A 57 1.90 10.73 -7.39
N VAL A 58 1.91 9.43 -7.08
CA VAL A 58 1.44 8.40 -8.01
C VAL A 58 -0.06 8.56 -8.28
N ALA A 59 -0.86 8.75 -7.23
CA ALA A 59 -2.30 8.93 -7.38
C ALA A 59 -2.66 10.24 -8.10
N LYS A 60 -1.92 11.33 -7.83
CA LYS A 60 -2.10 12.62 -8.51
C LYS A 60 -1.88 12.49 -10.01
N LYS A 61 -0.82 11.79 -10.41
CA LYS A 61 -0.52 11.55 -11.83
C LYS A 61 -1.70 10.87 -12.53
N THR A 62 -2.16 9.73 -11.99
CA THR A 62 -3.30 9.00 -12.56
C THR A 62 -4.59 9.82 -12.59
N VAL A 63 -4.88 10.58 -11.53
CA VAL A 63 -6.09 11.42 -11.47
C VAL A 63 -6.07 12.52 -12.52
N LEU A 64 -4.93 13.16 -12.75
CA LEU A 64 -4.79 14.27 -13.69
C LEU A 64 -4.76 13.81 -15.14
N ASP A 65 -4.08 12.69 -15.42
CA ASP A 65 -3.95 12.15 -16.79
C ASP A 65 -5.34 11.79 -17.38
N ASP A 66 -6.31 11.39 -16.54
CA ASP A 66 -7.67 11.00 -16.95
C ASP A 66 -8.80 11.93 -16.43
N ASN A 67 -8.46 13.10 -15.85
CA ASN A 67 -9.41 14.08 -15.29
C ASN A 67 -10.47 13.48 -14.34
N CYS A 68 -10.04 12.59 -13.44
CA CYS A 68 -10.93 11.85 -12.54
C CYS A 68 -11.41 12.69 -11.35
N LYS A 69 -12.64 12.46 -10.85
CA LYS A 69 -13.21 13.19 -9.69
C LYS A 69 -13.66 12.29 -8.54
N ARG A 70 -14.02 11.05 -8.83
CA ARG A 70 -14.56 10.07 -7.86
C ARG A 70 -13.60 8.91 -7.69
N VAL A 71 -12.83 8.93 -6.62
CA VAL A 71 -11.80 7.93 -6.31
C VAL A 71 -12.37 6.79 -5.47
N LEU A 72 -12.11 5.55 -5.85
CA LEU A 72 -12.11 4.41 -4.92
C LEU A 72 -10.69 4.18 -4.44
N TYR A 73 -10.41 4.41 -3.16
CA TYR A 73 -9.13 4.10 -2.56
C TYR A 73 -9.21 2.76 -1.81
N ILE A 74 -8.38 1.79 -2.21
CA ILE A 74 -8.26 0.49 -1.57
C ILE A 74 -6.98 0.49 -0.72
N ALA A 75 -7.16 0.66 0.60
CA ALA A 75 -6.08 0.75 1.57
C ALA A 75 -5.52 -0.62 1.95
N GLY A 76 -4.23 -0.66 2.30
CA GLY A 76 -3.57 -1.82 2.91
C GLY A 76 -4.01 -2.07 4.35
N ARG A 77 -3.41 -3.05 5.03
CA ARG A 77 -3.82 -3.50 6.38
C ARG A 77 -3.86 -2.36 7.42
N ARG A 78 -4.87 -2.37 8.31
CA ARG A 78 -5.02 -1.35 9.38
C ARG A 78 -3.88 -1.33 10.41
N ASP A 79 -3.31 -2.50 10.68
CA ASP A 79 -2.16 -2.66 11.57
C ASP A 79 -0.81 -2.39 10.87
N GLY A 80 -0.83 -2.04 9.58
CA GLY A 80 0.37 -1.67 8.84
C GLY A 80 0.92 -0.30 9.27
N TYR A 81 2.24 -0.19 9.35
CA TYR A 81 2.90 1.09 9.65
C TYR A 81 2.76 2.11 8.50
N VAL A 82 2.80 1.64 7.24
CA VAL A 82 2.74 2.49 6.05
C VAL A 82 1.32 2.94 5.69
N THR A 83 0.30 2.16 6.08
CA THR A 83 -1.10 2.38 5.66
C THR A 83 -1.61 3.76 6.05
N ASP A 84 -1.30 4.20 7.27
CA ASP A 84 -1.74 5.51 7.76
C ASP A 84 -1.10 6.66 6.96
N GLN A 85 0.18 6.53 6.59
CA GLN A 85 0.88 7.54 5.80
C GLN A 85 0.36 7.60 4.37
N ARG A 86 0.19 6.45 3.71
CA ARG A 86 -0.40 6.39 2.36
C ARG A 86 -1.81 7.00 2.35
N LEU A 87 -2.63 6.71 3.38
CA LEU A 87 -3.96 7.31 3.51
C LEU A 87 -3.91 8.83 3.74
N LYS A 88 -2.93 9.37 4.47
CA LYS A 88 -2.72 10.82 4.59
C LYS A 88 -2.44 11.44 3.22
N GLY A 89 -1.60 10.81 2.41
CA GLY A 89 -1.29 11.27 1.05
C GLY A 89 -2.54 11.39 0.20
N MET A 90 -3.39 10.37 0.23
CA MET A 90 -4.69 10.38 -0.46
C MET A 90 -5.65 11.45 0.06
N LYS A 91 -5.73 11.66 1.38
CA LYS A 91 -6.57 12.72 1.97
C LYS A 91 -6.11 14.10 1.55
N ARG A 92 -4.80 14.33 1.49
CA ARG A 92 -4.20 15.57 0.99
C ARG A 92 -4.55 15.80 -0.47
N LEU A 93 -4.41 14.77 -1.32
CA LEU A 93 -4.79 14.82 -2.74
C LEU A 93 -6.25 15.20 -2.94
N VAL A 94 -7.16 14.59 -2.17
CA VAL A 94 -8.59 14.86 -2.22
C VAL A 94 -8.89 16.33 -1.93
N LYS A 95 -8.20 16.93 -0.95
CA LYS A 95 -8.33 18.34 -0.61
C LYS A 95 -7.78 19.25 -1.72
N ASP A 96 -6.60 18.93 -2.24
CA ASP A 96 -5.90 19.78 -3.20
C ASP A 96 -6.60 19.86 -4.57
N LEU A 97 -7.27 18.77 -4.98
CA LEU A 97 -7.91 18.65 -6.30
C LEU A 97 -9.45 18.66 -6.26
N ASP A 98 -10.03 18.91 -5.08
CA ASP A 98 -11.48 18.89 -4.83
C ASP A 98 -12.14 17.60 -5.36
N LEU A 99 -11.66 16.47 -4.86
CA LEU A 99 -12.13 15.13 -5.26
C LEU A 99 -13.14 14.58 -4.24
N THR A 100 -13.83 13.51 -4.63
CA THR A 100 -14.55 12.65 -3.69
C THR A 100 -13.85 11.31 -3.59
N MET A 101 -13.65 10.79 -2.38
CA MET A 101 -12.95 9.51 -2.18
C MET A 101 -13.75 8.59 -1.27
N MET A 102 -13.92 7.34 -1.71
CA MET A 102 -14.41 6.24 -0.89
C MET A 102 -13.24 5.34 -0.49
N VAL A 103 -13.02 5.15 0.81
CA VAL A 103 -11.95 4.27 1.32
C VAL A 103 -12.50 2.89 1.64
N ARG A 104 -11.82 1.84 1.17
CA ARG A 104 -12.10 0.44 1.49
C ARG A 104 -10.82 -0.29 1.85
N GLN A 105 -10.98 -1.37 2.61
CA GLN A 105 -9.88 -2.17 3.12
C GLN A 105 -9.57 -3.32 2.16
N GLY A 106 -8.33 -3.42 1.69
CA GLY A 106 -7.84 -4.47 0.79
C GLY A 106 -6.77 -5.37 1.39
N ASP A 107 -6.22 -5.04 2.56
CA ASP A 107 -5.31 -5.89 3.35
C ASP A 107 -4.05 -6.37 2.61
N PHE A 108 -3.58 -5.61 1.62
CA PHE A 108 -2.48 -6.00 0.72
C PHE A 108 -2.74 -7.33 -0.03
N SER A 109 -4.01 -7.72 -0.16
CA SER A 109 -4.45 -8.96 -0.79
C SER A 109 -5.10 -8.67 -2.14
N GLU A 110 -4.62 -9.35 -3.18
CA GLU A 110 -5.20 -9.31 -4.53
C GLU A 110 -6.69 -9.69 -4.49
N LEU A 111 -7.02 -10.82 -3.85
CA LEU A 111 -8.39 -11.34 -3.77
C LEU A 111 -9.32 -10.36 -3.05
N THR A 112 -8.87 -9.79 -1.93
CA THR A 112 -9.67 -8.84 -1.15
C THR A 112 -9.91 -7.56 -1.97
N ALA A 113 -8.89 -7.04 -2.64
CA ALA A 113 -9.01 -5.86 -3.50
C ALA A 113 -9.96 -6.11 -4.70
N ARG A 114 -9.90 -7.30 -5.33
CA ARG A 114 -10.84 -7.70 -6.38
C ARG A 114 -12.28 -7.65 -5.89
N ASN A 115 -12.56 -8.26 -4.74
CA ASN A 115 -13.92 -8.28 -4.16
C ASN A 115 -14.42 -6.88 -3.80
N VAL A 116 -13.53 -6.00 -3.31
CA VAL A 116 -13.84 -4.60 -3.05
C VAL A 116 -14.17 -3.86 -4.35
N ALA A 117 -13.36 -4.04 -5.40
CA ALA A 117 -13.58 -3.40 -6.69
C ALA A 117 -14.90 -3.85 -7.33
N LEU A 118 -15.20 -5.17 -7.35
CA LEU A 118 -16.47 -5.70 -7.84
C LEU A 118 -17.69 -5.02 -7.20
N LYS A 119 -17.59 -4.72 -5.89
CA LYS A 119 -18.69 -4.14 -5.12
C LYS A 119 -18.82 -2.63 -5.24
N TYR A 120 -17.70 -1.90 -5.32
CA TYR A 120 -17.68 -0.44 -5.13
C TYR A 120 -17.14 0.36 -6.31
N ALA A 121 -16.52 -0.29 -7.30
CA ALA A 121 -15.88 0.43 -8.39
C ALA A 121 -16.90 1.02 -9.37
N LYS A 122 -18.09 0.42 -9.57
CA LYS A 122 -19.04 0.74 -10.67
C LYS A 122 -19.34 2.24 -10.87
N ASN A 123 -19.38 3.06 -9.83
CA ASN A 123 -19.70 4.50 -9.93
C ASN A 123 -18.51 5.42 -9.59
N LYS A 124 -17.29 4.97 -9.90
CA LYS A 124 -16.03 5.66 -9.60
C LYS A 124 -15.30 5.94 -10.90
N ASP A 125 -14.47 6.96 -10.94
CA ASP A 125 -13.73 7.34 -12.15
C ASP A 125 -12.37 6.63 -12.18
N VAL A 126 -11.76 6.42 -11.00
CA VAL A 126 -10.45 5.79 -10.83
C VAL A 126 -10.43 4.88 -9.61
N VAL A 127 -9.67 3.79 -9.69
CA VAL A 127 -9.33 2.96 -8.53
C VAL A 127 -7.86 3.17 -8.18
N VAL A 128 -7.59 3.59 -6.94
CA VAL A 128 -6.24 3.75 -6.41
C VAL A 128 -6.04 2.72 -5.32
N CYS A 129 -5.01 1.90 -5.44
CA CYS A 129 -4.67 0.85 -4.49
C CYS A 129 -3.37 1.21 -3.78
N ALA A 130 -3.29 0.88 -2.49
CA ALA A 130 -2.06 1.07 -1.72
C ALA A 130 -0.98 0.02 -2.03
N SER A 131 -1.17 -0.89 -2.98
CA SER A 131 -0.14 -1.80 -3.53
C SER A 131 -0.51 -2.28 -4.93
N ASP A 132 0.48 -2.70 -5.70
CA ASP A 132 0.32 -3.21 -7.06
C ASP A 132 -0.40 -4.55 -7.06
N LEU A 133 -0.15 -5.43 -6.09
CA LEU A 133 -0.92 -6.67 -5.94
C LEU A 133 -2.42 -6.40 -5.78
N MET A 134 -2.79 -5.37 -5.02
CA MET A 134 -4.19 -4.96 -4.92
C MET A 134 -4.70 -4.30 -6.20
N ALA A 135 -3.85 -3.55 -6.91
CA ALA A 135 -4.18 -2.98 -8.21
C ALA A 135 -4.50 -4.07 -9.24
N ILE A 136 -3.73 -5.16 -9.27
CA ILE A 136 -3.98 -6.33 -10.12
C ILE A 136 -5.36 -6.93 -9.81
N GLY A 137 -5.68 -7.13 -8.53
CA GLY A 137 -6.99 -7.61 -8.12
C GLY A 137 -8.13 -6.67 -8.57
N ALA A 138 -7.94 -5.36 -8.42
CA ALA A 138 -8.90 -4.37 -8.87
C ALA A 138 -9.06 -4.32 -10.40
N MET A 139 -7.98 -4.44 -11.16
CA MET A 139 -8.03 -4.53 -12.63
C MET A 139 -8.81 -5.76 -13.08
N ASN A 140 -8.52 -6.94 -12.50
CA ASN A 140 -9.24 -8.17 -12.81
C ASN A 140 -10.76 -8.02 -12.56
N ALA A 141 -11.15 -7.36 -11.46
CA ALA A 141 -12.56 -7.05 -11.19
C ALA A 141 -13.18 -6.13 -12.24
N LEU A 142 -12.47 -5.09 -12.67
CA LEU A 142 -12.98 -4.15 -13.68
C LEU A 142 -13.15 -4.83 -15.04
N ILE A 143 -12.23 -5.73 -15.41
CA ILE A 143 -12.34 -6.56 -16.61
C ILE A 143 -13.58 -7.46 -16.54
N ASP A 144 -13.78 -8.16 -15.42
CA ASP A 144 -14.97 -9.00 -15.22
C ASP A 144 -16.30 -8.22 -15.30
N MET A 145 -16.25 -6.93 -14.95
CA MET A 145 -17.40 -6.02 -15.00
C MET A 145 -17.61 -5.36 -16.35
N ASP A 146 -16.72 -5.58 -17.32
CA ASP A 146 -16.67 -4.89 -18.61
C ASP A 146 -16.62 -3.36 -18.45
N ILE A 147 -15.77 -2.88 -17.53
CA ILE A 147 -15.60 -1.46 -17.22
C ILE A 147 -14.14 -1.06 -17.44
N PHE A 148 -13.91 -0.08 -18.31
CA PHE A 148 -12.59 0.49 -18.52
C PHE A 148 -12.37 1.74 -17.66
N ARG A 149 -11.42 1.67 -16.72
CA ARG A 149 -11.02 2.78 -15.84
C ARG A 149 -9.55 2.71 -15.49
N PRO A 150 -8.91 3.86 -15.25
CA PRO A 150 -7.56 3.87 -14.72
C PRO A 150 -7.49 3.17 -13.36
N VAL A 151 -6.44 2.36 -13.19
CA VAL A 151 -6.08 1.73 -11.93
C VAL A 151 -4.65 2.11 -11.58
N CYS A 152 -4.47 2.65 -10.38
CA CYS A 152 -3.18 3.02 -9.83
C CYS A 152 -2.80 2.03 -8.72
N GLY A 153 -1.59 1.49 -8.79
CA GLY A 153 -0.99 0.71 -7.71
C GLY A 153 0.05 1.50 -6.92
N PHE A 154 0.92 0.76 -6.25
CA PHE A 154 2.04 1.23 -5.43
C PHE A 154 3.03 0.06 -5.29
N ASP A 155 4.32 0.30 -5.06
CA ASP A 155 5.43 -0.68 -4.93
C ASP A 155 6.27 -0.88 -6.22
N GLY A 156 5.73 -0.69 -7.41
CA GLY A 156 6.49 -0.75 -8.68
C GLY A 156 6.90 -2.17 -9.09
N ILE A 157 6.07 -3.17 -8.79
CA ILE A 157 6.37 -4.57 -9.14
C ILE A 157 6.31 -4.77 -10.65
N THR A 158 7.26 -5.52 -11.21
CA THR A 158 7.35 -5.79 -12.66
C THR A 158 6.05 -6.40 -13.21
N LEU A 159 5.35 -7.20 -12.41
CA LEU A 159 4.11 -7.87 -12.80
C LEU A 159 3.04 -6.88 -13.27
N MET A 160 2.97 -5.68 -12.71
CA MET A 160 1.99 -4.66 -13.09
C MET A 160 2.07 -4.31 -14.59
N GLY A 161 3.27 -4.31 -15.18
CA GLY A 161 3.48 -4.03 -16.61
C GLY A 161 2.92 -5.09 -17.56
N TYR A 162 2.58 -6.28 -17.07
CA TYR A 162 1.99 -7.37 -17.86
C TYR A 162 0.48 -7.46 -17.74
N VAL A 163 -0.12 -6.88 -16.70
CA VAL A 163 -1.57 -6.98 -16.43
C VAL A 163 -2.36 -5.87 -17.14
N GLY A 164 -1.71 -4.79 -17.56
CA GLY A 164 -2.33 -3.64 -18.24
C GLY A 164 -2.29 -3.64 -19.77
N LYS A 165 -1.89 -4.73 -20.43
CA LYS A 165 -1.97 -4.84 -21.89
C LYS A 165 -3.33 -5.39 -22.31
N GLN A 166 -4.28 -4.49 -22.52
CA GLN A 166 -5.40 -4.68 -23.45
C GLN A 166 -5.20 -3.76 -24.65
#